data_AF-A0A3B8JR82-F1
#
_entry.id   AF-A0A3B8JR82-F1
#
_cell.length_a   1.000
_cell.length_b   1.000
_cell.length_c   1.000
_cell.angle_alpha   90.00
_cell.angle_beta   90.00
_cell.angle_gamma   90.00
#
_symmetry.space_group_name_H-M   'P 1'
#
loop_
_entity.id
_entity.type
_entity.pdbx_description
1 polymer ?
#
loop_
_entity_poly.entity_id
_entity_poly.type
_entity_poly.pdbx_seq_one_letter_code
_entity_poly.pdbx_strand_id
1 'polypeptide(L)'
;MKHTDWLRLKSEGDGICANLRQQGYQCRKQTRRLSWKLSKEGQDDYVITWLPAPINDWSLIPNNTSPARTQLWQLIERALNQIRGEIKTTSSQHHSPPEDYSRPWA
;
A
#
# COMPACT_ATOMS: atom_id res chain seq x y z
N MET A 1 13.27 -11.21 4.01
CA MET A 1 12.49 -9.99 4.30
C MET A 1 12.33 -9.88 5.80
N LYS A 2 12.58 -8.72 6.41
CA LYS A 2 12.39 -8.56 7.86
C LYS A 2 10.89 -8.51 8.18
N HIS A 3 10.49 -8.91 9.38
CA HIS A 3 9.08 -8.89 9.80
C HIS A 3 8.48 -7.47 9.71
N THR A 4 9.26 -6.46 10.06
CA THR A 4 8.90 -5.04 9.91
C THR A 4 8.65 -4.63 8.46
N ASP A 5 9.50 -5.07 7.53
CA ASP A 5 9.29 -4.84 6.09
C ASP A 5 7.99 -5.50 5.62
N TRP A 6 7.73 -6.72 6.06
CA TRP A 6 6.50 -7.44 5.70
C TRP A 6 5.25 -6.71 6.20
N LEU A 7 5.25 -6.21 7.44
CA LEU A 7 4.14 -5.43 7.99
C LEU A 7 3.92 -4.13 7.21
N ARG A 8 5.01 -3.41 6.91
CA ARG A 8 4.95 -2.18 6.11
C ARG A 8 4.33 -2.45 4.74
N LEU A 9 4.84 -3.45 4.01
CA LEU A 9 4.35 -3.81 2.68
C LEU A 9 2.90 -4.31 2.71
N LYS A 10 2.52 -5.02 3.76
CA LYS A 10 1.13 -5.40 3.99
C LYS A 10 0.24 -4.16 4.10
N SER A 11 0.66 -3.15 4.87
CA SER A 11 -0.05 -1.88 5.02
C SER A 11 -0.10 -1.09 3.70
N GLU A 12 1.01 -1.03 2.95
CA GLU A 12 1.04 -0.40 1.63
C GLU A 12 0.04 -1.05 0.67
N GLY A 13 0.06 -2.38 0.55
CA GLY A 13 -0.87 -3.12 -0.31
C GLY A 13 -2.34 -2.97 0.10
N ASP A 14 -2.63 -2.95 1.41
CA ASP A 14 -3.99 -2.72 1.91
C ASP A 14 -4.45 -1.26 1.63
N GLY A 15 -3.56 -0.28 1.71
CA GLY A 15 -3.81 1.13 1.35
C GLY A 15 -4.04 1.34 -0.15
N ILE A 16 -3.27 0.67 -1.01
CA ILE A 16 -3.51 0.65 -2.46
C ILE A 16 -4.93 0.12 -2.73
N CYS A 17 -5.30 -0.99 -2.09
CA CYS A 17 -6.62 -1.58 -2.25
C CYS A 17 -7.74 -0.66 -1.76
N ALA A 18 -7.53 0.09 -0.68
CA ALA A 18 -8.50 1.08 -0.20
C ALA A 18 -8.74 2.19 -1.25
N ASN A 19 -7.67 2.72 -1.84
CA ASN A 19 -7.75 3.72 -2.93
C ASN A 19 -8.44 3.16 -4.17
N LEU A 20 -8.09 1.93 -4.58
CA LEU A 20 -8.69 1.31 -5.76
C LEU A 20 -10.19 1.00 -5.57
N ARG A 21 -10.63 0.66 -4.36
CA ARG A 21 -12.07 0.49 -4.05
C ARG A 21 -12.88 1.76 -4.26
N GLN A 22 -12.32 2.94 -3.96
CA GLN A 22 -12.98 4.22 -4.25
C GLN A 22 -13.17 4.47 -5.76
N GLN A 23 -12.37 3.80 -6.60
CA GLN A 23 -12.43 3.87 -8.06
C GLN A 23 -13.28 2.74 -8.70
N GLY A 24 -13.99 1.98 -7.86
CA GLY A 24 -14.87 0.88 -8.27
C GLY A 24 -14.17 -0.45 -8.51
N TYR A 25 -12.91 -0.63 -8.08
CA TYR A 25 -12.23 -1.92 -8.16
C TYR A 25 -12.54 -2.79 -6.94
N GLN A 26 -12.82 -4.05 -7.17
CA GLN A 26 -12.87 -5.06 -6.13
C GLN A 26 -11.47 -5.60 -5.86
N CYS A 27 -11.05 -5.50 -4.60
CA CYS A 27 -9.71 -5.90 -4.19
C CYS A 27 -9.80 -7.08 -3.21
N ARG A 28 -9.23 -8.23 -3.59
CA ARG A 28 -9.20 -9.45 -2.78
C ARG A 28 -7.76 -9.83 -2.45
N LYS A 29 -7.41 -9.76 -1.16
CA LYS A 29 -6.10 -10.20 -0.67
C LYS A 29 -5.91 -11.71 -0.85
N GLN A 30 -4.74 -12.12 -1.31
CA GLN A 30 -4.38 -13.53 -1.35
C GLN A 30 -3.80 -13.99 0.00
N THR A 31 -4.20 -15.18 0.43
CA THR A 31 -3.78 -15.74 1.72
C THR A 31 -2.27 -15.91 1.77
N ARG A 32 -1.65 -15.46 2.88
CA ARG A 32 -0.21 -15.58 3.16
C ARG A 32 0.74 -14.97 2.11
N ARG A 33 0.24 -14.12 1.22
CA ARG A 33 1.05 -13.45 0.17
C ARG A 33 0.88 -11.94 0.22
N LEU A 34 1.91 -11.21 -0.18
CA LEU A 34 1.83 -9.77 -0.45
C LEU A 34 1.30 -9.56 -1.87
N SER A 35 0.12 -10.10 -2.14
CA SER A 35 -0.53 -10.00 -3.43
C SER A 35 -2.05 -9.85 -3.28
N TRP A 36 -2.63 -9.01 -4.12
CA TRP A 36 -4.06 -8.72 -4.14
C TRP A 36 -4.57 -8.88 -5.57
N LYS A 37 -5.68 -9.59 -5.70
CA LYS A 37 -6.43 -9.67 -6.95
C LYS A 37 -7.29 -8.42 -7.09
N LEU A 38 -7.20 -7.78 -8.24
CA LEU A 38 -7.91 -6.58 -8.64
C LEU A 38 -8.87 -6.98 -9.77
N SER A 39 -10.15 -6.80 -9.55
CA SER A 39 -11.19 -7.10 -10.53
C SER A 39 -12.13 -5.91 -10.64
N LYS A 40 -12.54 -5.57 -11.86
CA LYS A 40 -13.54 -4.52 -12.11
C LYS A 40 -14.48 -4.99 -13.20
N GLU A 41 -15.76 -4.68 -13.05
CA GLU A 41 -16.77 -5.06 -14.02
C GLU A 41 -16.41 -4.51 -15.41
N GLY A 42 -16.42 -5.38 -16.43
CA GLY A 42 -16.05 -5.03 -17.80
C GLY A 42 -14.54 -4.89 -18.07
N GLN A 43 -13.67 -5.28 -17.13
CA GLN A 43 -12.22 -5.31 -17.33
C GLN A 43 -11.61 -6.66 -16.95
N ASP A 44 -10.44 -6.95 -17.51
CA ASP A 44 -9.65 -8.12 -17.12
C ASP A 44 -9.24 -8.07 -15.65
N ASP A 45 -9.08 -9.25 -15.06
CA ASP A 45 -8.55 -9.41 -13.72
C ASP A 45 -7.03 -9.20 -13.71
N TYR A 46 -6.56 -8.35 -12.79
CA TYR A 46 -5.15 -8.12 -12.54
C TYR A 46 -4.75 -8.60 -11.14
N VAL A 47 -3.47 -8.83 -10.93
CA VAL A 47 -2.88 -9.16 -9.63
C VAL A 47 -1.75 -8.17 -9.38
N ILE A 48 -1.88 -7.40 -8.31
CA ILE A 48 -0.77 -6.61 -7.77
C ILE A 48 0.00 -7.49 -6.80
N THR A 49 1.33 -7.56 -6.93
CA THR A 49 2.20 -8.36 -6.06
C THR A 49 3.47 -7.59 -5.73
N TRP A 50 3.97 -7.74 -4.50
CA TRP A 50 5.31 -7.27 -4.17
C TRP A 50 6.35 -8.25 -4.67
N LEU A 51 7.35 -7.75 -5.41
CA LEU A 51 8.50 -8.55 -5.84
C LEU A 51 9.71 -8.24 -4.94
N PRO A 52 10.29 -9.26 -4.27
CA PRO A 52 11.51 -9.06 -3.48
C PRO A 52 12.70 -8.74 -4.40
N ALA A 53 13.88 -8.56 -3.80
CA ALA A 53 15.12 -8.30 -4.53
C ALA A 53 15.27 -9.24 -5.75
N PRO A 54 15.74 -8.73 -6.91
CA PRO A 54 16.37 -7.42 -7.11
C PRO A 54 15.42 -6.25 -7.35
N ILE A 55 14.13 -6.50 -7.56
CA ILE A 55 13.16 -5.46 -7.98
C ILE A 55 12.78 -4.56 -6.80
N ASN A 56 12.51 -5.16 -5.64
CA ASN A 56 12.11 -4.45 -4.42
C ASN A 56 10.96 -3.45 -4.65
N ASP A 57 9.97 -3.83 -5.47
CA ASP A 57 8.83 -2.98 -5.76
C ASP A 57 7.55 -3.77 -6.04
N TRP A 58 6.43 -3.05 -6.06
CA TRP A 58 5.15 -3.58 -6.52
C TRP A 58 5.19 -3.87 -8.02
N SER A 59 4.45 -4.87 -8.44
CA SER A 59 4.30 -5.23 -9.85
C SER A 59 2.87 -5.67 -10.14
N LEU A 60 2.42 -5.44 -11.36
CA LEU A 60 1.07 -5.74 -11.83
C LEU A 60 1.12 -6.80 -12.94
N ILE A 61 0.39 -7.90 -12.73
CA ILE A 61 0.34 -9.09 -13.58
C ILE A 61 -1.12 -9.28 -14.06
N PRO A 62 -1.39 -9.63 -15.33
CA PRO A 62 -0.43 -9.90 -16.40
C PRO A 62 0.29 -8.64 -16.91
N ASN A 63 1.52 -8.85 -17.39
CA ASN A 63 2.34 -7.81 -18.01
C ASN A 63 1.89 -7.55 -19.47
N ASN A 64 0.64 -7.14 -19.68
CA ASN A 64 0.13 -6.79 -21.01
C ASN A 64 0.38 -5.31 -21.34
N THR A 65 0.41 -4.97 -22.63
CA THR A 65 0.53 -3.58 -23.13
C THR A 65 -0.84 -2.88 -23.24
N SER A 66 -1.84 -3.38 -22.49
CA SER A 66 -3.19 -2.83 -22.53
C SER A 66 -3.23 -1.42 -21.92
N PRO A 67 -3.92 -0.45 -22.55
CA PRO A 67 -4.09 0.89 -21.98
C PRO A 67 -4.79 0.86 -20.61
N ALA A 68 -5.67 -0.11 -20.38
CA ALA A 68 -6.35 -0.29 -19.09
C ALA A 68 -5.36 -0.59 -17.96
N ARG A 69 -4.32 -1.39 -18.26
CA ARG A 69 -3.27 -1.71 -17.30
C ARG A 69 -2.41 -0.49 -16.99
N THR A 70 -2.00 0.28 -18.00
CA THR A 70 -1.22 1.51 -17.80
C THR A 70 -1.96 2.49 -16.91
N GLN A 71 -3.26 2.68 -17.17
CA GLN A 71 -4.12 3.51 -16.32
C GLN A 71 -4.15 2.96 -14.89
N LEU A 72 -4.42 1.66 -14.70
CA LEU A 72 -4.44 1.03 -13.38
C LEU A 72 -3.11 1.20 -12.64
N TRP A 73 -1.98 1.07 -13.35
CA TRP A 73 -0.65 1.26 -12.78
C TRP A 73 -0.44 2.70 -12.31
N GLN A 74 -0.85 3.70 -13.09
CA GLN A 74 -0.82 5.11 -12.65
C GLN A 74 -1.66 5.34 -11.38
N LEU A 75 -2.82 4.66 -11.25
CA LEU A 75 -3.63 4.74 -10.03
C LEU A 75 -2.96 4.10 -8.82
N ILE A 76 -2.16 3.05 -9.04
CA ILE A 76 -1.39 2.39 -7.99
C ILE A 76 -0.20 3.27 -7.58
N GLU A 77 0.54 3.83 -8.54
CA GLU A 77 1.69 4.70 -8.28
C GLU A 77 1.30 5.96 -7.51
N ARG A 78 0.20 6.62 -7.88
CA ARG A 78 -0.30 7.78 -7.11
C ARG A 78 -0.66 7.38 -5.68
N ALA A 79 -1.30 6.22 -5.48
CA ALA A 79 -1.68 5.74 -4.15
C ALA A 79 -0.43 5.42 -3.32
N LEU A 80 0.57 4.79 -3.92
CA LEU A 80 1.86 4.53 -3.29
C LEU A 80 2.57 5.81 -2.88
N ASN A 81 2.59 6.83 -3.74
CA ASN A 81 3.19 8.12 -3.43
C ASN A 81 2.45 8.84 -2.30
N GLN A 82 1.13 8.75 -2.25
CA GLN A 82 0.33 9.28 -1.14
C GLN A 82 0.64 8.56 0.16
N ILE A 83 0.61 7.22 0.18
CA ILE A 83 0.89 6.42 1.39
C ILE A 83 2.31 6.67 1.88
N ARG A 84 3.31 6.65 0.98
CA ARG A 84 4.71 6.90 1.33
C ARG A 84 4.95 8.36 1.74
N GLY A 85 4.17 9.31 1.20
CA GLY A 85 4.17 10.71 1.60
C GLY A 85 3.56 10.92 2.98
N GLU A 86 2.41 10.30 3.26
CA GLU A 86 1.72 10.33 4.55
C GLU A 86 2.54 9.70 5.68
N ILE A 87 3.29 8.63 5.39
CA ILE A 87 4.22 8.02 6.36
C ILE A 87 5.35 9.00 6.74
N LYS A 88 5.79 9.86 5.82
CA LYS A 88 6.80 10.90 6.12
C LYS A 88 6.23 12.02 6.99
N THR A 89 4.97 12.39 6.81
CA THR A 89 4.32 13.42 7.64
C THR A 89 3.93 12.91 9.03
N THR A 90 3.48 11.66 9.14
CA THR A 90 3.12 11.07 10.45
C THR A 90 4.32 10.72 11.32
N SER A 91 5.50 10.45 10.74
CA SER A 91 6.72 10.24 11.53
C SER A 91 7.23 11.50 12.24
N SER A 92 6.76 12.70 11.87
CA SER A 92 7.07 13.96 12.56
C SER A 92 6.11 14.27 13.72
N GLN A 93 5.11 13.41 13.95
CA GLN A 93 4.19 13.48 15.10
C GLN A 93 4.41 12.32 16.06
N HIS A 94 5.66 12.05 16.45
CA HIS A 94 5.89 11.47 17.77
C HIS A 94 5.79 12.64 18.75
N HIS A 95 4.55 13.00 19.12
CA HIS A 95 4.30 13.88 20.25
C HIS A 95 4.95 13.23 21.48
N SER A 96 6.09 13.76 21.90
CA SER A 96 6.54 13.65 23.28
C SER A 96 5.35 14.02 24.16
N PRO A 97 4.89 13.16 25.08
CA PRO A 97 3.93 13.63 26.07
C PRO A 97 4.57 14.80 26.82
N PRO A 98 3.86 15.91 27.07
CA PRO A 98 4.38 16.93 27.97
C PRO A 98 4.59 16.25 29.33
N GLU A 99 5.84 16.24 29.79
CA GLU A 99 6.18 15.81 31.13
C GLU A 99 5.44 16.76 32.10
N ASP A 100 4.35 16.27 32.65
CA ASP A 100 3.56 16.98 33.65
C ASP A 100 4.28 16.91 35.00
N TYR A 101 5.18 17.86 35.24
CA TYR A 101 5.90 18.05 36.50
C TYR A 101 5.02 18.64 37.62
N SER A 102 3.70 18.48 37.58
CA SER A 102 2.78 19.03 38.59
C SER A 102 2.52 18.09 39.78
N ARG A 103 3.31 17.01 39.97
CA ARG A 103 3.16 16.13 41.15
C ARG A 103 4.17 16.49 42.23
N PRO A 104 3.75 16.80 43.47
CA PRO A 104 4.61 17.37 44.51
C PRO A 104 5.45 16.32 45.27
N TRP A 105 5.72 15.15 44.67
CA TRP A 105 6.46 14.06 45.34
C TRP A 105 7.35 13.23 44.42
N ALA A 106 7.97 13.88 43.42
CA ALA A 106 9.14 13.33 42.72
C ALA A 106 10.38 14.19 43.02
#